data_AF-A0A447S0G8-F1
#
_entry.id   AF-A0A447S0G8-F1
#
_cell.length_a   1.000
_cell.length_b   1.000
_cell.length_c   1.000
_cell.angle_alpha   90.00
_cell.angle_beta   90.00
_cell.angle_gamma   90.00
#
_symmetry.space_group_name_H-M   'P 1'
#
loop_
_entity.id
_entity.type
_entity.pdbx_description
1 polymer ?
#
loop_
_entity_poly.entity_id
_entity_poly.type
_entity_poly.pdbx_seq_one_letter_code
_entity_poly.pdbx_strand_id
1 'polypeptide(L)' 'MVKDLIRFYLTGEAFLELTDISGTNLINVRDCKYDDELLAWWGLDELRDKLPPHQTLNRMLRKNH' A
#
# COMPACT_ATOMS: atom_id res chain seq x y z
N MET A 1 -5.73 3.19 2.43
CA MET A 1 -6.44 4.14 3.32
C MET A 1 -7.75 4.57 2.66
N VAL A 2 -8.64 5.31 3.35
CA VAL A 2 -10.00 5.64 2.81
C VAL A 2 -9.94 6.28 1.43
N LYS A 3 -8.99 7.20 1.19
CA LYS A 3 -8.77 7.81 -0.13
C LYS A 3 -8.43 6.80 -1.23
N ASP A 4 -7.65 5.77 -0.91
CA ASP A 4 -7.24 4.74 -1.88
C ASP A 4 -8.40 3.82 -2.24
N LEU A 5 -9.27 3.53 -1.28
CA LEU A 5 -10.49 2.75 -1.52
C LEU A 5 -11.45 3.48 -2.44
N ILE A 6 -11.70 4.78 -2.19
CA ILE A 6 -12.53 5.62 -3.06
C ILE A 6 -11.94 5.65 -4.47
N ARG A 7 -10.63 5.89 -4.59
CA ARG A 7 -9.95 5.91 -5.89
C ARG A 7 -10.05 4.55 -6.60
N PHE A 8 -9.89 3.43 -5.90
CA PHE A 8 -10.10 2.09 -6.46
C PHE A 8 -11.52 1.93 -7.02
N TYR A 9 -12.56 2.39 -6.31
CA TYR A 9 -13.93 2.34 -6.84
C TYR A 9 -14.13 3.23 -8.08
N LEU A 10 -13.41 4.35 -8.17
CA LEU A 10 -13.50 5.24 -9.33
C LEU A 10 -12.69 4.76 -10.54
N THR A 11 -11.58 4.06 -10.34
CA THR A 11 -10.62 3.74 -11.41
C THR A 11 -10.41 2.25 -11.67
N GLY A 12 -10.83 1.37 -10.76
CA GLY A 12 -10.52 -0.07 -10.78
C GLY A 12 -9.05 -0.41 -10.46
N GLU A 13 -8.18 0.58 -10.22
CA GLU A 13 -6.75 0.34 -9.94
C GLU A 13 -6.48 0.26 -8.43
N ALA A 14 -6.03 -0.89 -7.95
CA ALA A 14 -5.65 -1.05 -6.54
C ALA A 14 -4.20 -0.64 -6.31
N PHE A 15 -3.99 0.34 -5.42
CA PHE A 15 -2.69 0.69 -4.86
C PHE A 15 -2.84 1.50 -3.58
N LEU A 16 -1.79 1.60 -2.77
CA LEU A 16 -1.72 2.44 -1.58
C LEU A 16 -0.74 3.59 -1.78
N GLU A 17 -1.03 4.76 -1.21
CA GLU A 17 -0.09 5.87 -1.25
C GLU A 17 0.94 5.76 -0.13
N LEU A 18 2.23 5.78 -0.50
CA LEU A 18 3.36 5.43 0.36
C LEU A 18 3.38 6.22 1.68
N THR A 19 3.14 7.53 1.62
CA THR A 19 3.18 8.40 2.80
C THR A 19 2.11 7.98 3.81
N ASP A 20 0.89 7.71 3.33
CA ASP A 20 -0.23 7.29 4.17
C ASP A 20 -0.03 5.88 4.75
N ILE A 21 0.43 4.92 3.94
CA ILE A 21 0.64 3.54 4.38
C ILE A 21 1.85 3.37 5.30
N SER A 22 2.86 4.24 5.22
CA SER A 22 4.03 4.20 6.09
C SER A 22 3.70 4.36 7.59
N GLY A 23 2.54 4.95 7.92
CA GLY A 23 2.06 5.10 9.30
C GLY A 23 1.39 3.86 9.89
N THR A 24 1.23 2.77 9.13
CA THR A 24 0.42 1.60 9.55
C THR A 24 1.18 0.50 10.28
N ASN A 25 2.50 0.65 10.46
CA ASN A 25 3.35 -0.38 11.08
C ASN A 25 3.30 -1.76 10.36
N LEU A 26 3.06 -1.75 9.05
CA LEU A 26 3.11 -2.94 8.16
C LEU A 26 4.24 -2.83 7.13
N ILE A 27 4.95 -1.71 7.11
CA ILE A 27 5.99 -1.39 6.14
C ILE A 27 7.32 -1.17 6.86
N ASN A 28 8.37 -1.79 6.34
CA ASN A 28 9.73 -1.44 6.68
C ASN A 28 10.06 -0.06 6.09
N VAL A 29 10.26 0.93 6.95
CA VAL A 29 10.47 2.33 6.52
C VAL A 29 11.78 2.52 5.75
N ARG A 30 12.81 1.70 6.03
CA ARG A 30 14.10 1.76 5.32
C ARG A 30 13.95 1.28 3.88
N ASP A 31 13.27 0.16 3.70
CA ASP A 31 13.19 -0.52 2.41
C ASP A 31 11.95 -0.13 1.61
N CYS A 32 11.01 0.60 2.22
CA CYS A 32 9.70 0.96 1.67
C CYS A 32 8.98 -0.27 1.11
N LYS A 33 8.93 -1.37 1.88
CA LYS A 33 8.27 -2.62 1.49
C LYS A 33 7.43 -3.15 2.64
N TYR A 34 6.42 -3.94 2.31
CA TYR A 34 5.78 -4.77 3.33
C TYR A 34 6.83 -5.63 4.02
N ASP A 35 6.71 -5.69 5.34
CA ASP A 35 7.63 -6.44 6.18
C ASP A 35 6.99 -7.78 6.54
N ASP A 36 7.56 -8.86 6.02
CA ASP A 36 6.99 -10.20 6.18
C ASP A 36 7.06 -10.69 7.63
N GLU A 37 8.07 -10.26 8.40
CA GLU A 37 8.18 -10.57 9.83
C GLU A 37 7.09 -9.86 10.65
N LEU A 38 6.80 -8.59 10.35
CA LEU A 38 5.68 -7.86 10.97
C LEU A 38 4.34 -8.49 10.60
N LEU A 39 4.14 -8.85 9.33
CA LEU A 39 2.90 -9.51 8.89
C LEU A 39 2.69 -10.85 9.62
N ALA A 40 3.73 -11.68 9.75
CA ALA A 40 3.66 -12.91 10.52
C ALA A 40 3.39 -12.65 12.00
N TRP A 41 4.01 -11.62 12.59
CA TRP A 41 3.78 -11.24 14.00
C TRP A 41 2.32 -10.86 14.29
N TRP A 42 1.66 -10.22 13.32
CA TRP A 42 0.23 -9.89 13.41
C TRP A 42 -0.71 -11.03 12.98
N GLY A 43 -0.19 -12.17 12.49
CA GLY A 43 -0.98 -13.26 11.92
C GLY A 43 -1.66 -12.91 10.59
N LEU A 44 -1.00 -12.10 9.77
CA LEU A 44 -1.48 -11.60 8.47
C LEU A 44 -0.64 -12.12 7.28
N ASP A 45 0.26 -13.07 7.52
CA ASP A 45 1.16 -13.65 6.52
C ASP A 45 0.40 -14.22 5.30
N GLU A 46 -0.73 -14.89 5.52
CA GLU A 46 -1.60 -15.41 4.44
C GLU A 46 -2.21 -14.32 3.54
N LEU A 47 -2.21 -13.06 3.99
CA LEU A 47 -2.74 -11.93 3.23
C LEU A 47 -1.69 -11.24 2.37
N ARG A 48 -0.42 -11.65 2.45
CA ARG A 48 0.71 -10.98 1.79
C ARG A 48 0.51 -10.74 0.30
N ASP A 49 -0.10 -11.69 -0.39
CA ASP A 49 -0.37 -11.64 -1.84
C ASP A 49 -1.64 -10.85 -2.19
N LYS A 50 -2.49 -10.59 -1.21
CA LYS A 50 -3.71 -9.79 -1.35
C LYS A 50 -3.47 -8.30 -1.09
N LEU A 51 -2.32 -7.94 -0.53
CA LEU A 51 -1.97 -6.55 -0.24
C LEU A 51 -1.74 -5.78 -1.55
N PRO A 52 -2.40 -4.62 -1.75
CA PRO A 52 -2.16 -3.80 -2.92
C PRO A 52 -0.71 -3.30 -2.97
N PRO A 53 -0.13 -3.08 -4.15
CA PRO A 53 1.15 -2.41 -4.28
C PRO A 53 1.07 -0.97 -3.76
N HIS A 54 2.18 -0.39 -3.31
CA HIS A 54 2.24 1.01 -2.90
C HIS A 54 3.04 1.86 -3.89
N GLN A 55 2.71 3.15 -3.99
CA GLN A 55 3.39 4.10 -4.89
C GLN A 55 3.48 5.48 -4.24
N THR A 56 4.43 6.31 -4.69
CA THR A 56 4.46 7.73 -4.30
C THR A 56 3.41 8.53 -5.07
N LEU A 57 2.91 9.61 -4.45
CA LEU A 57 1.91 10.49 -5.07
C LEU A 57 2.33 10.96 -6.49
N ASN A 58 3.59 11.34 -6.67
CA ASN A 58 4.12 11.77 -7.97
C ASN A 58 3.98 10.71 -9.06
N ARG A 59 4.11 9.42 -8.71
CA ARG A 59 3.96 8.32 -9.67
C ARG A 59 2.49 8.10 -10.05
N MET A 60 1.57 8.39 -9.13
CA MET A 60 0.13 8.28 -9.36
C MET A 60 -0.36 9.34 -10.35
N LEU A 61 0.11 10.58 -10.22
CA LEU A 61 -0.32 11.70 -11.08
C LEU A 61 0.16 11.55 -12.53
N ARG A 62 1.31 10.90 -12.75
CA ARG A 62 1.88 10.71 -14.08
C ARG A 62 1.13 9.71 -14.97
N LYS A 63 0.21 8.91 -14.42
CA LYS A 63 -0.59 7.97 -15.21
C LYS A 63 -1.74 8.62 -15.99
N ASN A 64 -2.09 9.86 -15.66
CA ASN A 64 -3.26 10.55 -16.24
C ASN A 64 -2.87 11.52 -17.37
N HIS A 65 -1.65 11.42 -17.92
CA HIS A 65 -1.15 12.23 -19.02
C HIS A 65 -0.51 11.37 -20.11
#